data_AF-A0A378MYJ8-F1
#
_entry.id   AF-A0A378MYJ8-F1
#
_cell.length_a   1.000
_cell.length_b   1.000
_cell.length_c   1.000
_cell.angle_alpha   90.00
_cell.angle_beta   90.00
_cell.angle_gamma   90.00
#
_symmetry.space_group_name_H-M   'P 1'
#
loop_
_entity.id
_entity.type
_entity.pdbx_description
1 polymer ?
#
loop_
_entity_poly.entity_id
_entity_poly.type
_entity_poly.pdbx_seq_one_letter_code
_entity_poly.pdbx_strand_id
1 'polypeptide(L)' 'MWNPETDTHIVVNYRANYMHGKAKNKAELQRIFGLPEDKEALLMVMVTRLTEQKGQISYSPI' A
#
# COMPACT_ATOMS: atom_id res chain seq x y z
N MET A 1 7.82 -0.67 16.01
CA MET A 1 6.57 -1.45 16.15
C MET A 1 5.44 -0.56 15.66
N TRP A 2 4.62 -1.03 14.71
CA TRP A 2 3.52 -0.25 14.13
C TRP A 2 2.17 -0.73 14.70
N ASN A 3 1.25 0.21 15.01
CA ASN A 3 -0.06 -0.09 15.59
C ASN A 3 -1.20 0.60 14.81
N PRO A 4 -2.04 -0.14 14.04
CA PRO A 4 -3.12 0.45 13.25
C PRO A 4 -4.25 1.03 14.12
N GLU A 5 -4.32 0.74 15.41
CA GLU A 5 -5.35 1.29 16.30
C GLU A 5 -5.09 2.75 16.67
N THR A 6 -3.83 3.19 16.65
CA THR A 6 -3.41 4.54 17.07
C THR A 6 -2.62 5.29 16.01
N ASP A 7 -2.41 4.69 14.84
CA ASP A 7 -1.65 5.32 13.76
C ASP A 7 -2.43 6.46 13.11
N THR A 8 -1.90 7.66 13.19
CA THR A 8 -2.47 8.88 12.58
C THR A 8 -2.18 9.00 11.07
N HIS A 9 -1.35 8.13 10.49
CA HIS A 9 -0.99 8.15 9.07
C HIS A 9 -1.96 7.36 8.19
N ILE A 10 -2.83 6.54 8.78
CA ILE A 10 -3.90 5.85 8.07
C ILE A 10 -5.22 6.61 8.27
N VAL A 11 -6.05 6.62 7.23
CA VAL A 11 -7.27 7.44 7.20
C VAL A 11 -8.28 7.00 8.26
N VAL A 12 -8.36 5.70 8.52
CA VAL A 12 -9.21 5.11 9.55
C VAL A 12 -8.42 4.09 10.36
N ASN A 13 -8.36 4.29 11.66
CA ASN A 13 -7.81 3.32 12.59
C ASN A 13 -8.63 2.02 12.58
N TYR A 14 -7.93 0.90 12.66
CA TYR A 14 -8.55 -0.41 12.70
C TYR A 14 -7.77 -1.35 13.60
N ARG A 15 -8.45 -2.38 14.09
CA ARG A 15 -7.88 -3.43 14.93
C ARG A 15 -7.90 -4.76 14.19
N ALA A 16 -7.01 -5.68 14.55
CA ALA A 16 -6.91 -6.98 13.87
C ALA A 16 -8.24 -7.75 13.81
N ASN A 17 -9.07 -7.62 14.85
CA ASN A 17 -10.36 -8.29 14.96
C ASN A 17 -11.52 -7.53 14.29
N TYR A 18 -11.27 -6.34 13.72
CA TYR A 18 -12.28 -5.51 13.05
C TYR A 18 -11.69 -4.79 11.83
N MET A 19 -11.71 -5.49 10.70
CA MET A 19 -11.00 -5.09 9.48
C MET A 19 -11.79 -4.12 8.58
N HIS A 20 -12.97 -3.65 9.01
CA HIS A 20 -13.79 -2.74 8.20
C HIS A 20 -13.06 -1.40 7.93
N GLY A 21 -12.24 -0.92 8.87
CA GLY A 21 -11.40 0.27 8.65
C GLY A 21 -10.32 0.05 7.57
N LYS A 22 -9.83 -1.18 7.40
CA LYS A 22 -8.86 -1.52 6.34
C LYS A 22 -9.47 -1.36 4.94
N ALA A 23 -10.75 -1.68 4.76
CA ALA A 23 -11.43 -1.51 3.47
C ALA A 23 -11.52 -0.03 3.06
N LYS A 24 -11.77 0.87 4.03
CA LYS A 24 -11.76 2.33 3.79
C LYS A 24 -10.36 2.82 3.42
N ASN A 25 -9.34 2.36 4.14
CA ASN A 25 -7.94 2.68 3.82
C ASN A 25 -7.54 2.18 2.42
N LYS A 26 -8.01 1.00 2.00
CA LYS A 26 -7.77 0.46 0.65
C LYS A 26 -8.41 1.34 -0.44
N ALA A 27 -9.68 1.72 -0.27
CA ALA A 27 -10.38 2.58 -1.23
C ALA A 27 -9.68 3.93 -1.38
N GLU A 28 -9.26 4.53 -0.27
CA GLU A 28 -8.54 5.80 -0.30
C GLU A 28 -7.17 5.68 -0.99
N LEU A 29 -6.44 4.59 -0.78
CA LEU A 29 -5.19 4.32 -1.52
C LEU A 29 -5.47 4.19 -3.02
N GLN A 30 -6.51 3.44 -3.42
CA GLN A 30 -6.90 3.34 -4.83
C GLN A 30 -7.19 4.72 -5.42
N ARG A 31 -7.93 5.58 -4.70
CA ARG A 31 -8.24 6.95 -5.10
C ARG A 31 -6.99 7.82 -5.27
N ILE A 32 -6.06 7.78 -4.31
CA ILE A 32 -4.81 8.55 -4.34
C ILE A 32 -3.95 8.18 -5.54
N PHE A 33 -3.90 6.89 -5.90
CA PHE A 33 -3.10 6.37 -7.02
C PHE A 33 -3.87 6.30 -8.35
N GLY A 34 -5.12 6.78 -8.40
CA GLY A 34 -5.96 6.73 -9.60
C GLY A 34 -6.31 5.33 -10.08
N LEU A 35 -6.30 4.34 -9.18
CA LEU A 35 -6.69 2.96 -9.47
C LEU A 35 -8.21 2.79 -9.36
N PRO A 36 -8.80 1.80 -10.06
CA PRO A 36 -10.20 1.45 -9.87
C PRO A 36 -10.50 1.10 -8.40
N GLU A 37 -11.54 1.70 -7.83
CA GLU A 37 -12.02 1.44 -6.47
C GLU A 37 -12.79 0.12 -6.40
N ASP A 38 -12.08 -1.00 -6.60
CA ASP A 38 -12.62 -2.35 -6.48
C ASP A 38 -12.23 -2.96 -5.12
N LYS A 39 -13.27 -3.31 -4.34
CA LYS A 39 -13.13 -3.91 -3.01
C LYS A 39 -12.61 -5.34 -3.06
N GLU A 40 -12.88 -6.07 -4.14
CA GLU A 40 -12.49 -7.47 -4.33
C GLU A 40 -11.12 -7.61 -5.01
N ALA A 41 -10.68 -6.59 -5.75
CA ALA A 41 -9.38 -6.61 -6.42
C ALA A 41 -8.21 -6.71 -5.43
N LEU A 42 -7.21 -7.55 -5.71
CA LEU A 42 -6.00 -7.60 -4.88
C LEU A 42 -5.15 -6.34 -5.08
N LEU A 43 -4.89 -5.59 -4.00
CA LEU A 43 -3.97 -4.45 -4.00
C LEU A 43 -2.63 -4.87 -3.39
N MET A 44 -1.56 -4.83 -4.18
CA MET A 44 -0.18 -5.09 -3.74
C MET A 44 0.64 -3.81 -3.79
N VAL A 45 1.41 -3.54 -2.73
CA VAL A 45 2.28 -2.36 -2.61
C VAL A 45 3.68 -2.82 -2.25
N MET A 46 4.68 -2.30 -2.94
CA MET A 46 6.10 -2.55 -2.64
C MET A 46 6.79 -1.22 -2.32
N VAL A 47 7.36 -1.12 -1.12
CA VAL A 47 8.18 0.04 -0.71
C VAL A 47 9.60 -0.46 -0.49
N THR A 48 10.49 -0.20 -1.44
CA THR A 48 11.91 -0.55 -1.31
C THR A 48 12.79 0.50 -1.99
N ARG A 49 14.04 0.65 -1.51
CA ARG A 49 15.06 1.38 -2.26
C ARG A 49 15.35 0.61 -3.55
N LEU A 50 15.35 1.30 -4.68
CA LEU A 50 15.78 0.72 -5.94
C LEU A 50 17.31 0.66 -5.94
N THR A 51 17.84 -0.55 -5.89
CA THR A 51 19.29 -0.84 -5.95
C THR A 51 19.47 -2.02 -6.90
N GLU A 52 20.66 -2.19 -7.50
CA GLU A 52 20.92 -3.30 -8.43
C GLU A 52 20.56 -4.67 -7.83
N GLN A 53 20.85 -4.88 -6.54
CA GLN A 53 20.47 -6.09 -5.78
C GLN A 53 18.96 -6.33 -5.64
N LYS A 54 18.11 -5.40 -6.11
CA LYS A 54 16.64 -5.45 -6.09
C LYS A 54 16.02 -5.37 -7.51
N GLY A 55 16.83 -5.45 -8.58
CA GLY A 55 16.33 -5.65 -9.94
C GLY A 55 16.25 -4.41 -10.84
N GLN A 56 17.08 -3.38 -10.63
CA GLN A 56 17.30 -2.42 -11.72
C GLN A 56 18.13 -3.09 -12.81
N ILE A 57 17.53 -3.30 -13.99
CA ILE A 57 18.25 -3.65 -15.21
C ILE A 57 19.05 -2.42 -15.63
N SER A 58 20.36 -2.46 -15.44
CA SER A 58 21.28 -1.55 -16.12
C SER A 58 21.16 -1.80 -17.63
N TYR A 59 20.37 -0.98 -18.33
CA TYR A 59 20.51 -0.85 -19.78
C TYR A 59 21.82 -0.12 -20.04
N SER A 60 22.86 -0.87 -20.42
CA SER A 60 24.04 -0.29 -21.08
C SER A 60 23.70 -0.11 -22.55
N PRO A 61 23.53 1.11 -23.08
CA PRO A 61 23.76 1.30 -24.50
C PRO A 61 25.26 1.08 -24.77
N ILE A 62 25.52 0.44 -25.90
CA ILE A 62 26.84 0.31 -26.53
C ILE A 62 27.37 1.70 -26.88
#